data_AF-A0A402BJN6-F1
#
_entry.id   AF-A0A402BJN6-F1
#
_cell.length_a   1.000
_cell.length_b   1.000
_cell.length_c   1.000
_cell.angle_alpha   90.00
_cell.angle_beta   90.00
_cell.angle_gamma   90.00
#
_symmetry.space_group_name_H-M   'P 1'
#
loop_
_entity.id
_entity.type
_entity.pdbx_description
1 polymer ?
#
loop_
_entity_poly.entity_id
_entity_poly.type
_entity_poly.pdbx_seq_one_letter_code
_entity_poly.pdbx_strand_id
1 'polypeptide(L)'
;MITIVPYDTDWPEQFMLVARPLRAALGDLALRIDHIGSTSVPDLAAKDIIDVQITVADFACTPQLVTLLGTLGYTQAPGIVSDHVPPLYEGPATDWEKRYFRQPADLRPMHLHVRA
;
A
#
# COMPACT_ATOMS: atom_id res chain seq x y z
N MET A 1 -16.39 -14.98 1.23
CA MET A 1 -15.62 -16.12 0.69
C MET A 1 -14.37 -15.55 0.05
N ILE A 2 -13.19 -16.14 0.29
CA ILE A 2 -11.93 -15.69 -0.31
C ILE A 2 -11.66 -16.61 -1.51
N THR A 3 -11.41 -16.02 -2.68
CA THR A 3 -11.08 -16.74 -3.92
C THR A 3 -9.62 -16.50 -4.27
N ILE A 4 -8.91 -17.58 -4.63
CA ILE A 4 -7.55 -17.53 -5.17
C ILE A 4 -7.63 -17.84 -6.65
N VAL A 5 -6.99 -17.02 -7.48
CA VAL A 5 -6.94 -17.15 -8.93
C VAL A 5 -5.51 -17.45 -9.39
N PRO A 6 -5.31 -18.08 -10.56
CA PRO A 6 -4.00 -18.16 -11.20
C PRO A 6 -3.37 -16.78 -11.37
N TYR A 7 -2.06 -16.73 -11.56
CA TYR A 7 -1.37 -15.47 -11.84
C TYR A 7 -1.99 -14.78 -13.06
N ASP A 8 -2.35 -13.51 -12.89
CA ASP A 8 -2.85 -12.66 -13.96
C ASP A 8 -1.70 -11.80 -14.47
N THR A 9 -1.38 -11.93 -15.76
CA THR A 9 -0.32 -11.17 -16.43
C THR A 9 -0.60 -9.67 -16.50
N ASP A 10 -1.84 -9.25 -16.23
CA ASP A 10 -2.23 -7.85 -16.24
C ASP A 10 -2.01 -7.17 -14.87
N TRP A 11 -1.73 -7.92 -13.80
CA TRP A 11 -1.48 -7.35 -12.47
C TRP A 11 -0.38 -6.27 -12.44
N PRO A 12 0.77 -6.42 -13.13
CA PRO A 12 1.78 -5.36 -13.21
C PRO A 12 1.25 -4.08 -13.87
N GLU A 13 0.45 -4.18 -14.93
CA GLU A 13 -0.15 -3.00 -15.58
C GLU A 13 -1.20 -2.35 -14.66
N GLN A 14 -2.03 -3.15 -14.01
CA GLN A 14 -3.04 -2.68 -13.07
C GLN A 14 -2.39 -1.96 -11.86
N PHE A 15 -1.25 -2.46 -11.37
CA PHE A 15 -0.44 -1.73 -10.39
C PHE A 15 0.01 -0.36 -10.94
N MET A 16 0.49 -0.30 -12.19
CA MET A 16 0.96 0.96 -12.78
C MET A 16 -0.16 1.99 -12.95
N LEU A 17 -1.38 1.55 -13.25
CA LEU A 17 -2.56 2.43 -13.29
C LEU A 17 -2.87 3.06 -11.93
N VAL A 18 -2.65 2.33 -10.84
CA VAL A 18 -2.81 2.83 -9.46
C VAL A 18 -1.63 3.70 -9.05
N ALA A 19 -0.41 3.28 -9.35
CA ALA A 19 0.80 3.97 -8.90
C ALA A 19 0.99 5.34 -9.57
N ARG A 20 0.54 5.52 -10.81
CA ARG A 20 0.70 6.80 -11.55
C ARG A 20 0.05 8.00 -10.85
N PRO A 21 -1.26 8.00 -10.51
CA PRO A 21 -1.87 9.12 -9.79
C PRO A 21 -1.28 9.32 -8.39
N LEU A 22 -0.89 8.23 -7.70
CA LEU A 22 -0.21 8.33 -6.40
C LEU A 22 1.13 9.07 -6.52
N ARG A 23 1.97 8.72 -7.50
CA ARG A 23 3.23 9.44 -7.76
C ARG A 23 3.00 10.90 -8.09
N ALA A 24 2.01 11.20 -8.92
CA ALA A 24 1.68 12.57 -9.30
C ALA A 24 1.20 13.43 -8.10
N ALA A 25 0.37 12.86 -7.22
CA ALA A 25 -0.17 13.58 -6.07
C ALA A 25 0.86 13.75 -4.94
N LEU A 26 1.73 12.76 -4.72
CA LEU A 26 2.66 12.75 -3.60
C LEU A 26 4.00 13.43 -3.91
N GLY A 27 4.44 13.41 -5.18
CA GLY A 27 5.74 13.95 -5.57
C GLY A 27 6.87 13.40 -4.69
N ASP A 28 7.73 14.29 -4.21
CA ASP A 28 8.90 13.95 -3.40
C ASP A 28 8.56 13.43 -1.99
N LEU A 29 7.28 13.51 -1.57
CA LEU A 29 6.84 12.92 -0.31
C LEU A 29 6.92 11.39 -0.35
N ALA A 30 6.70 10.79 -1.52
CA ALA A 30 6.85 9.36 -1.74
C ALA A 30 8.26 9.08 -2.27
N LEU A 31 9.16 8.64 -1.39
CA LEU A 31 10.51 8.21 -1.77
C LEU A 31 10.48 7.01 -2.73
N ARG A 32 9.49 6.13 -2.55
CA ARG A 32 9.26 4.97 -3.42
C ARG A 32 7.79 4.58 -3.43
N ILE A 33 7.33 4.04 -4.55
CA ILE A 33 6.02 3.40 -4.68
C ILE A 33 6.21 2.07 -5.40
N ASP A 34 6.00 0.96 -4.69
CA ASP A 34 6.27 -0.41 -5.15
C ASP A 34 5.00 -1.26 -5.22
N HIS A 35 5.01 -2.21 -6.14
CA HIS A 35 4.09 -3.34 -6.15
C HIS A 35 4.65 -4.40 -5.21
N ILE A 36 3.90 -4.74 -4.16
CA ILE A 36 4.29 -5.77 -3.19
C ILE A 36 3.22 -6.87 -3.14
N GLY A 37 3.40 -7.84 -2.25
CA GLY A 37 2.44 -8.92 -2.06
C GLY A 37 2.45 -9.94 -3.20
N SER A 38 1.58 -10.94 -3.12
CA SER A 38 1.60 -12.09 -4.03
C SER A 38 1.34 -11.71 -5.49
N THR A 39 0.55 -10.67 -5.76
CA THR A 39 0.25 -10.22 -7.13
C THR A 39 1.44 -9.57 -7.83
N SER A 40 2.51 -9.23 -7.09
CA SER A 40 3.78 -8.73 -7.64
C SER A 40 4.75 -9.83 -8.09
N VAL A 41 4.44 -11.10 -7.79
CA VAL A 41 5.31 -12.24 -8.07
C VAL A 41 4.80 -12.99 -9.31
N PRO A 42 5.54 -13.00 -10.43
CA PRO A 42 5.16 -13.77 -11.60
C PRO A 42 4.88 -15.24 -11.28
N ASP A 43 3.86 -15.80 -11.95
CA ASP A 43 3.42 -17.19 -11.84
C ASP A 43 2.88 -17.62 -10.45
N LEU A 44 2.69 -16.68 -9.51
CA LEU A 44 2.12 -16.98 -8.19
C LEU A 44 0.59 -16.76 -8.17
N ALA A 45 -0.16 -17.81 -7.84
CA ALA A 45 -1.59 -17.70 -7.60
C ALA A 45 -1.90 -16.86 -6.34
N ALA A 46 -2.88 -15.96 -6.42
CA ALA A 46 -3.15 -14.98 -5.37
C ALA A 46 -4.63 -14.60 -5.29
N LYS A 47 -4.98 -13.81 -4.26
CA LYS A 47 -6.23 -13.05 -4.27
C LYS A 47 -6.08 -11.91 -5.28
N ASP A 48 -7.15 -11.58 -5.98
CA ASP A 48 -7.16 -10.47 -6.93
C ASP A 48 -7.23 -9.10 -6.20
N ILE A 49 -6.20 -8.79 -5.43
CA ILE A 49 -6.01 -7.58 -4.64
C ILE A 49 -4.58 -7.10 -4.86
N ILE A 50 -4.40 -5.87 -5.33
CA ILE A 50 -3.07 -5.28 -5.49
C ILE A 50 -2.60 -4.71 -4.16
N ASP A 51 -1.42 -5.10 -3.69
CA ASP A 51 -0.79 -4.49 -2.53
C ASP A 51 0.24 -3.44 -3.00
N VAL A 52 0.06 -2.20 -2.56
CA VAL A 52 0.94 -1.07 -2.88
C VAL A 52 1.64 -0.60 -1.62
N GLN A 53 2.95 -0.41 -1.68
CA GLN A 53 3.72 0.22 -0.62
C GLN A 53 4.25 1.58 -1.04
N ILE A 54 3.96 2.60 -0.24
CA ILE A 54 4.59 3.91 -0.30
C ILE A 54 5.66 3.96 0.80
N THR A 55 6.89 4.29 0.42
CA THR A 55 7.96 4.59 1.37
C THR A 55 8.08 6.11 1.51
N VAL A 56 8.08 6.60 2.75
CA VAL A 56 8.29 8.00 3.12
C VAL A 56 9.54 8.12 4.00
N ALA A 57 10.02 9.33 4.27
CA ALA A 57 11.20 9.51 5.13
C ALA A 57 10.90 9.27 6.62
N ASP A 58 9.72 9.71 7.07
CA ASP A 58 9.22 9.56 8.44
C ASP A 58 7.69 9.75 8.47
N PHE A 59 7.06 9.47 9.61
CA PHE A 59 5.61 9.64 9.76
C PHE A 59 5.16 11.07 10.11
N ALA A 60 6.05 12.05 10.25
CA ALA A 60 5.65 13.44 10.45
C ALA A 60 4.88 13.99 9.23
N CYS A 61 5.08 13.40 8.04
CA CYS A 61 4.33 13.72 6.84
C CYS A 61 2.89 13.16 6.81
N THR A 62 2.45 12.38 7.82
CA THR A 62 1.13 11.73 7.82
C THR A 62 -0.04 12.71 7.56
N PRO A 63 -0.11 13.91 8.16
CA PRO A 63 -1.19 14.85 7.87
C PRO A 63 -1.25 15.27 6.40
N GLN A 64 -0.08 15.50 5.77
CA GLN A 64 0.03 15.83 4.35
C GLN A 64 -0.38 14.64 3.46
N LEU A 65 0.02 13.42 3.82
CA LEU A 65 -0.44 12.20 3.14
C LEU A 65 -1.97 12.09 3.17
N VAL A 66 -2.59 12.31 4.33
CA VAL A 66 -4.06 12.26 4.47
C VAL A 66 -4.74 13.28 3.57
N THR A 67 -4.23 14.51 3.52
CA THR A 67 -4.78 15.54 2.63
C THR A 67 -4.63 15.15 1.16
N LEU A 68 -3.42 14.80 0.71
CA LEU A 68 -3.14 14.51 -0.70
C LEU A 68 -3.85 13.24 -1.18
N LEU A 69 -3.76 12.15 -0.43
CA LEU A 69 -4.45 10.90 -0.75
C LEU A 69 -5.97 11.07 -0.67
N GLY A 70 -6.46 11.94 0.22
CA GLY A 70 -7.86 12.31 0.31
C GLY A 70 -8.40 12.98 -0.97
N THR A 71 -7.57 13.78 -1.67
CA THR A 71 -7.96 14.35 -2.98
C THR A 71 -8.18 13.28 -4.07
N LEU A 72 -7.56 12.12 -3.90
CA LEU A 72 -7.73 10.94 -4.76
C LEU A 72 -8.79 9.97 -4.22
N GLY A 73 -9.51 10.33 -3.16
CA GLY A 73 -10.58 9.51 -2.55
C GLY A 73 -10.10 8.43 -1.57
N TYR A 74 -8.80 8.35 -1.28
CA TYR A 74 -8.30 7.41 -0.27
C TYR A 74 -8.60 7.90 1.14
N THR A 75 -8.91 6.95 2.03
CA THR A 75 -9.20 7.24 3.44
C THR A 75 -8.26 6.46 4.34
N GLN A 76 -7.67 7.14 5.32
CA GLN A 76 -6.81 6.48 6.31
C GLN A 76 -7.65 5.54 7.18
N ALA A 77 -7.12 4.36 7.49
CA ALA A 77 -7.68 3.46 8.49
C ALA A 77 -6.97 3.69 9.85
N PRO A 78 -7.52 4.53 10.76
CA PRO A 78 -6.82 4.93 11.98
C PRO A 78 -6.56 3.78 12.96
N GLY A 79 -7.28 2.66 12.84
CA GLY A 79 -7.07 1.46 13.67
C GLY A 79 -5.95 0.53 13.19
N ILE A 80 -5.30 0.83 12.06
CA ILE A 80 -4.23 -0.01 11.50
C ILE A 80 -2.94 0.81 11.46
N VAL A 81 -2.22 0.79 12.58
CA VAL A 81 -1.02 1.62 12.82
C VAL A 81 0.28 0.85 12.89
N SER A 82 0.23 -0.48 12.91
CA SER A 82 1.40 -1.34 12.92
C SER A 82 1.13 -2.66 12.19
N ASP A 83 2.20 -3.33 11.79
CA ASP A 83 2.15 -4.74 11.40
C ASP A 83 2.40 -5.67 12.59
N HIS A 84 2.15 -6.95 12.34
CA HIS A 84 2.52 -8.01 13.27
C HIS A 84 4.05 -8.07 13.40
N VAL A 85 4.55 -7.94 14.63
CA VAL A 85 5.96 -8.09 14.96
C VAL A 85 6.35 -9.57 14.85
N PRO A 86 7.31 -9.96 13.99
CA PRO A 86 7.72 -11.35 13.84
C PRO A 86 8.20 -11.94 15.17
N PRO A 87 7.97 -13.25 15.40
CA PRO A 87 8.60 -13.94 16.51
C PRO A 87 10.12 -13.74 16.46
N LEU A 88 10.76 -13.54 17.61
CA LEU A 88 12.21 -13.35 17.76
C LEU A 88 12.77 -12.01 17.26
N TYR A 89 11.94 -11.05 16.86
CA TYR A 89 12.41 -9.69 16.61
C TYR A 89 12.66 -8.95 17.93
N GLU A 90 13.90 -8.51 18.17
CA GLU A 90 14.34 -7.86 19.42
C GLU A 90 14.46 -6.33 19.33
N GLY A 91 14.21 -5.74 18.16
CA GLY A 91 14.26 -4.29 17.98
C GLY A 91 13.02 -3.57 18.52
N PRO A 92 12.97 -2.24 18.38
CA PRO A 92 11.85 -1.47 18.88
C PRO A 92 10.57 -1.76 18.08
N ALA A 93 9.42 -1.82 18.77
CA ALA A 93 8.13 -2.04 18.11
C ALA A 93 7.79 -0.96 17.06
N THR A 94 8.42 0.22 17.15
CA THR A 94 8.27 1.34 16.21
C THR A 94 8.74 1.00 14.80
N ASP A 95 9.67 0.05 14.63
CA ASP A 95 10.09 -0.42 13.29
C ASP A 95 8.95 -1.11 12.53
N TRP A 96 7.91 -1.52 13.24
CA TRP A 96 6.72 -2.15 12.68
C TRP A 96 5.54 -1.18 12.55
N GLU A 97 5.73 0.11 12.84
CA GLU A 97 4.72 1.12 12.55
C GLU A 97 4.44 1.22 11.05
N LYS A 98 3.20 1.58 10.74
CA LYS A 98 2.74 1.88 9.39
C LYS A 98 1.60 2.87 9.41
N ARG A 99 1.25 3.38 8.24
CA ARG A 99 -0.09 3.91 7.98
C ARG A 99 -0.76 3.05 6.92
N TYR A 100 -2.08 2.94 7.01
CA TYR A 100 -2.86 2.16 6.06
C TYR A 100 -3.98 3.02 5.49
N PHE A 101 -4.19 2.92 4.19
CA PHE A 101 -5.23 3.65 3.47
C PHE A 101 -6.14 2.68 2.72
N ARG A 102 -7.43 2.98 2.73
CA ARG A 102 -8.45 2.33 1.92
C ARG A 102 -8.66 3.14 0.65
N GLN A 103 -8.73 2.46 -0.47
CA GLN A 103 -9.09 3.01 -1.76
C GLN A 103 -10.56 3.46 -1.79
N PRO A 104 -10.91 4.41 -2.68
CA PRO A 104 -12.30 4.72 -2.98
C PRO A 104 -13.00 3.52 -3.67
N ALA A 105 -14.33 3.45 -3.53
CA ALA A 105 -15.12 2.27 -3.88
C ALA A 105 -15.22 1.98 -5.40
N ASP A 106 -14.91 2.96 -6.23
CA ASP A 106 -14.88 2.88 -7.69
C ASP A 106 -13.57 2.29 -8.24
N LEU A 107 -12.53 2.20 -7.40
CA LEU A 107 -11.29 1.51 -7.75
C LEU A 107 -11.38 0.02 -7.43
N ARG A 108 -10.54 -0.76 -8.12
CA ARG A 108 -10.35 -2.18 -7.85
C ARG A 108 -9.97 -2.43 -6.38
N PRO A 109 -10.22 -3.63 -5.84
CA PRO A 109 -9.67 -4.04 -4.55
C PRO A 109 -8.15 -3.86 -4.50
N MET A 110 -7.68 -3.14 -3.48
CA MET A 110 -6.25 -2.95 -3.21
C MET A 110 -6.00 -2.73 -1.71
N HIS A 111 -4.74 -2.84 -1.32
CA HIS A 111 -4.25 -2.40 -0.03
C HIS A 111 -3.18 -1.34 -0.23
N LEU A 112 -3.28 -0.21 0.48
CA LEU A 112 -2.29 0.86 0.40
C LEU A 112 -1.57 1.00 1.74
N HIS A 113 -0.31 0.59 1.76
CA HIS A 113 0.58 0.60 2.91
C HIS A 113 1.53 1.79 2.83
N VAL A 114 1.79 2.44 3.96
CA VAL A 114 2.83 3.48 4.07
C VAL A 114 3.81 3.08 5.17
N ARG A 115 5.10 3.07 4.85
CA ARG A 115 6.20 2.85 5.79
C ARG A 115 7.24 3.95 5.72
N ALA A 116 7.92 4.19 6.84
CA ALA A 116 9.11 5.02 6.93
C ALA A 116 10.35 4.14 7.00
#